data_AF-A0A2N3W6S8-F1
#
_entry.id   AF-A0A2N3W6S8-F1
#
_cell.length_a   1.000
_cell.length_b   1.000
_cell.length_c   1.000
_cell.angle_alpha   90.00
_cell.angle_beta   90.00
_cell.angle_gamma   90.00
#
_symmetry.space_group_name_H-M   'P 1'
#
loop_
_entity.id
_entity.type
_entity.pdbx_description
1 polymer ?
#
loop_
_entity_poly.entity_id
_entity_poly.type
_entity_poly.pdbx_seq_one_letter_code
_entity_poly.pdbx_strand_id
1 'polypeptide(L)'
;MSDDTLASRTEAVRDRYRSTLGAVPSGVEERLRLAQEFGRLPTEEAVAALRHIVLTDNPLGARVQQLVHFGQLLALGRAHPARIHARGALHAGAGIADLIGVAETALITAGVPAYALGTEIIAELLPPEEGAEVL
;
A
#
# COMPACT_ATOMS: atom_id res chain seq x y z
N MET A 1 -18.09 -1.99 -27.64
CA MET A 1 -16.84 -1.28 -27.22
C MET A 1 -15.68 -2.05 -27.82
N SER A 2 -14.69 -1.40 -28.44
CA SER A 2 -13.53 -2.14 -28.93
C SER A 2 -12.69 -2.65 -27.76
N ASP A 3 -12.09 -3.83 -27.90
CA ASP A 3 -11.19 -4.41 -26.90
C ASP A 3 -10.03 -3.47 -26.57
N ASP A 4 -9.56 -2.71 -27.56
CA ASP A 4 -8.47 -1.74 -27.42
C ASP A 4 -8.84 -0.59 -26.45
N THR A 5 -10.11 -0.18 -26.44
CA THR A 5 -10.61 0.83 -25.48
C THR A 5 -10.67 0.27 -24.05
N LEU A 6 -11.03 -1.01 -23.90
CA LEU A 6 -11.10 -1.65 -22.59
C LEU A 6 -9.71 -1.87 -21.99
N ALA A 7 -8.75 -2.31 -22.82
CA ALA A 7 -7.36 -2.49 -22.43
C ALA A 7 -6.74 -1.18 -21.94
N SER A 8 -6.89 -0.10 -22.70
CA SER A 8 -6.38 1.23 -22.33
C SER A 8 -6.98 1.74 -21.01
N ARG A 9 -8.30 1.58 -20.80
CA ARG A 9 -8.96 1.99 -19.55
C ARG A 9 -8.47 1.18 -18.34
N THR A 10 -8.25 -0.11 -18.51
CA THR A 10 -7.69 -0.95 -17.44
C THR A 10 -6.28 -0.52 -17.09
N GLU A 11 -5.45 -0.24 -18.10
CA GLU A 11 -4.08 0.19 -17.89
C GLU A 11 -3.99 1.53 -17.15
N ALA A 12 -4.90 2.46 -17.46
CA ALA A 12 -5.02 3.71 -16.72
C ALA A 12 -5.31 3.51 -15.23
N VAL A 13 -6.03 2.44 -14.85
CA VAL A 13 -6.21 2.09 -13.43
C VAL A 13 -4.91 1.58 -12.82
N ARG A 14 -4.16 0.73 -13.53
CA ARG A 14 -2.85 0.22 -13.06
C ARG A 14 -1.85 1.34 -12.85
N ASP A 15 -1.76 2.29 -13.78
CA ASP A 15 -0.84 3.41 -13.71
C ASP A 15 -1.03 4.25 -12.43
N ARG A 16 -2.27 4.43 -11.98
CA ARG A 16 -2.56 5.13 -10.72
C ARG A 16 -1.99 4.40 -9.51
N TYR A 17 -2.05 3.06 -9.49
CA TYR A 17 -1.44 2.27 -8.41
C TYR A 17 0.08 2.32 -8.48
N ARG A 18 0.69 2.19 -9.66
CA ARG A 18 2.15 2.31 -9.82
C ARG A 18 2.66 3.68 -9.37
N SER A 19 1.97 4.75 -9.75
CA SER A 19 2.31 6.11 -9.33
C SER A 19 2.28 6.23 -7.79
N THR A 20 1.25 5.69 -7.14
CA THR A 20 1.04 5.85 -5.69
C THR A 20 1.88 4.90 -4.83
N LEU A 21 2.09 3.66 -5.28
CA LEU A 21 2.64 2.56 -4.48
C LEU A 21 3.95 1.98 -5.05
N GLY A 22 4.41 2.45 -6.21
CA GLY A 22 5.55 1.90 -6.93
C GLY A 22 5.26 0.62 -7.72
N ALA A 23 4.13 -0.05 -7.45
CA ALA A 23 3.71 -1.27 -8.12
C ALA A 23 2.18 -1.41 -8.13
N VAL A 24 1.67 -2.36 -8.94
CA VAL A 24 0.27 -2.77 -8.86
C VAL A 24 0.15 -3.94 -7.87
N PRO A 25 -0.62 -3.82 -6.77
CA PRO A 25 -0.82 -4.93 -5.86
C PRO A 25 -1.50 -6.11 -6.55
N SER A 26 -1.13 -7.36 -6.19
CA SER A 26 -1.73 -8.56 -6.78
C SER A 26 -3.24 -8.64 -6.62
N GLY A 27 -3.77 -8.19 -5.47
CA GLY A 27 -5.21 -8.09 -5.26
C GLY A 27 -5.91 -7.11 -6.20
N VAL A 28 -5.21 -6.07 -6.68
CA VAL A 28 -5.75 -5.15 -7.69
C VAL A 28 -5.74 -5.80 -9.06
N GLU A 29 -4.66 -6.51 -9.43
CA GLU A 29 -4.61 -7.26 -10.70
C GLU A 29 -5.76 -8.25 -10.81
N GLU A 30 -6.02 -9.01 -9.74
CA GLU A 30 -7.10 -10.00 -9.74
C GLU A 30 -8.48 -9.33 -9.86
N ARG A 31 -8.71 -8.22 -9.15
CA ARG A 31 -9.96 -7.46 -9.31
C ARG A 31 -10.13 -6.91 -10.72
N LEU A 32 -9.06 -6.40 -11.35
CA LEU A 32 -9.11 -5.90 -12.71
C LEU A 32 -9.40 -7.03 -13.72
N ARG A 33 -8.79 -8.21 -13.54
CA ARG A 33 -9.06 -9.41 -14.35
C ARG A 33 -10.55 -9.77 -14.31
N LEU A 34 -11.11 -9.90 -13.11
CA LEU A 34 -12.53 -10.19 -12.92
C LEU A 34 -13.41 -9.06 -13.48
N ALA A 35 -13.03 -7.80 -13.27
CA ALA A 35 -13.79 -6.67 -13.76
C ALA A 35 -13.84 -6.61 -15.30
N GLN A 36 -12.79 -7.03 -16.00
CA GLN A 36 -12.79 -7.18 -17.45
C GLN A 36 -13.67 -8.35 -17.88
N GLU A 37 -13.46 -9.54 -17.30
CA GLU A 37 -14.16 -10.78 -17.64
C GLU A 37 -15.69 -10.64 -17.51
N PHE A 38 -16.15 -9.91 -16.49
CA PHE A 38 -17.58 -9.77 -16.18
C PHE A 38 -18.17 -8.39 -16.52
N GLY A 39 -17.45 -7.53 -17.26
CA GLY A 39 -17.96 -6.21 -17.66
C GLY A 39 -18.23 -5.27 -16.48
N ARG A 40 -17.44 -5.38 -15.41
CA ARG A 40 -17.54 -4.60 -14.17
C ARG A 40 -16.41 -3.59 -13.96
N LEU A 41 -15.62 -3.30 -15.01
CA LEU A 41 -14.55 -2.28 -14.97
C LEU A 41 -14.97 -0.93 -14.35
N PRO A 42 -16.20 -0.41 -14.55
CA PRO A 42 -16.62 0.85 -13.92
C PRO A 42 -16.48 0.88 -12.39
N THR A 43 -16.59 -0.25 -11.70
CA THR A 43 -16.37 -0.31 -10.25
C THR A 43 -14.92 0.01 -9.90
N GLU A 44 -13.95 -0.56 -10.61
CA GLU A 44 -12.52 -0.33 -10.35
C GLU A 44 -12.10 1.09 -10.74
N GLU A 45 -12.68 1.65 -11.80
CA GLU A 45 -12.48 3.06 -12.17
C GLU A 45 -13.02 4.00 -11.11
N ALA A 46 -14.20 3.72 -10.54
CA ALA A 46 -14.78 4.51 -9.45
C ALA A 46 -13.91 4.44 -8.19
N VAL A 47 -13.40 3.25 -7.83
CA VAL A 47 -12.45 3.08 -6.73
C VAL A 47 -11.17 3.86 -6.99
N ALA A 48 -10.61 3.80 -8.20
CA ALA A 48 -9.41 4.53 -8.56
C ALA A 48 -9.62 6.05 -8.55
N ALA A 49 -10.81 6.53 -8.94
CA ALA A 49 -11.17 7.94 -8.88
C ALA A 49 -11.32 8.42 -7.43
N LEU A 50 -12.03 7.67 -6.58
CA LEU A 50 -12.16 7.99 -5.16
C LEU A 50 -10.78 8.02 -4.47
N ARG A 51 -9.92 7.04 -4.76
CA ARG A 51 -8.55 7.00 -4.25
C ARG A 51 -7.76 8.23 -4.69
N HIS A 52 -7.91 8.68 -5.93
CA HIS A 52 -7.21 9.90 -6.38
C HIS A 52 -7.63 11.12 -5.54
N ILE A 53 -8.93 11.32 -5.34
CA ILE A 53 -9.46 12.44 -4.56
C ILE A 53 -8.97 12.38 -3.10
N VAL A 54 -9.13 11.23 -2.45
CA VAL A 54 -8.88 11.12 -1.00
C VAL A 54 -7.41 10.89 -0.66
N LEU A 55 -6.60 10.42 -1.62
CA LEU A 55 -5.19 10.08 -1.41
C LEU A 55 -4.22 11.03 -2.14
N THR A 56 -4.43 11.28 -3.43
CA THR A 56 -3.51 12.08 -4.26
C THR A 56 -3.74 13.57 -4.06
N ASP A 57 -4.99 14.03 -4.09
CA ASP A 57 -5.34 15.46 -3.94
C ASP A 57 -5.40 15.92 -2.47
N ASN A 58 -5.01 15.04 -1.56
CA ASN A 58 -5.10 15.29 -0.14
C ASN A 58 -3.98 16.23 0.35
N PRO A 59 -4.28 17.17 1.26
CA PRO A 59 -3.31 18.14 1.77
C PRO A 59 -2.12 17.52 2.53
N LEU A 60 -2.21 16.26 2.97
CA LEU A 60 -1.10 15.57 3.64
C LEU A 60 0.04 15.20 2.69
N GLY A 61 -0.22 15.09 1.39
CA GLY A 61 0.74 14.62 0.40
C GLY A 61 1.06 13.12 0.51
N ALA A 62 1.70 12.57 -0.53
CA ALA A 62 1.87 11.13 -0.72
C ALA A 62 2.66 10.44 0.41
N ARG A 63 3.76 11.03 0.87
CA ARG A 63 4.59 10.46 1.95
C ARG A 63 3.81 10.27 3.25
N VAL A 64 3.17 11.33 3.73
CA VAL A 64 2.43 11.31 5.00
C VAL A 64 1.22 10.40 4.89
N GLN A 65 0.50 10.43 3.76
CA GLN A 65 -0.61 9.51 3.47
C GLN A 65 -0.25 8.03 3.65
N GLN A 66 0.90 7.60 3.13
CA GLN A 66 1.32 6.21 3.23
C GLN A 66 1.68 5.83 4.68
N LEU A 67 2.35 6.73 5.40
CA LEU A 67 2.66 6.56 6.83
C LEU A 67 1.40 6.46 7.70
N VAL A 68 0.40 7.31 7.42
CA VAL A 68 -0.90 7.27 8.12
C VAL A 68 -1.62 5.95 7.88
N HIS A 69 -1.72 5.49 6.62
CA HIS A 69 -2.33 4.19 6.33
C HIS A 69 -1.57 3.05 6.98
N PHE A 70 -0.23 3.07 6.94
CA PHE A 70 0.58 2.06 7.59
C PHE A 70 0.20 1.95 9.07
N GLY A 71 0.21 3.07 9.82
CA GLY A 71 -0.17 3.09 11.24
C GLY A 71 -1.60 2.64 11.50
N GLN A 72 -2.57 3.07 10.68
CA GLN A 72 -3.97 2.62 10.79
C GLN A 72 -4.10 1.11 10.59
N LEU A 73 -3.37 0.55 9.62
CA LEU A 73 -3.42 -0.88 9.32
C LEU A 73 -2.69 -1.71 10.38
N LEU A 74 -1.65 -1.17 11.03
CA LEU A 74 -1.07 -1.78 12.23
C LEU A 74 -2.10 -1.85 13.37
N ALA A 75 -2.76 -0.73 13.65
CA ALA A 75 -3.79 -0.65 14.70
C ALA A 75 -4.98 -1.60 14.44
N LEU A 76 -5.31 -1.85 13.17
CA LEU A 76 -6.36 -2.80 12.76
C LEU A 76 -5.88 -4.25 12.63
N GLY A 77 -4.59 -4.54 12.88
CA GLY A 77 -4.01 -5.88 12.73
C GLY A 77 -4.06 -6.40 11.28
N ARG A 78 -3.96 -5.51 10.28
CA ARG A 78 -4.08 -5.84 8.85
C ARG A 78 -2.71 -5.95 8.20
N ALA A 79 -2.03 -7.06 8.48
CA ALA A 79 -0.64 -7.29 8.08
C ALA A 79 -0.36 -7.15 6.57
N HIS A 80 -1.17 -7.78 5.71
CA HIS A 80 -0.94 -7.74 4.26
C HIS A 80 -1.02 -6.32 3.66
N PRO A 81 -2.10 -5.53 3.87
CA PRO A 81 -2.13 -4.16 3.38
C PRO A 81 -1.13 -3.25 4.12
N ALA A 82 -0.80 -3.50 5.39
CA ALA A 82 0.26 -2.74 6.08
C ALA A 82 1.61 -2.86 5.35
N ARG A 83 1.99 -4.07 4.89
CA ARG A 83 3.18 -4.28 4.06
C ARG A 83 3.15 -3.48 2.75
N ILE A 84 1.98 -3.38 2.11
CA ILE A 84 1.81 -2.60 0.88
C ILE A 84 2.09 -1.12 1.16
N HIS A 85 1.53 -0.58 2.24
CA HIS A 85 1.68 0.82 2.60
C HIS A 85 3.08 1.16 3.16
N ALA A 86 3.77 0.23 3.81
CA ALA A 86 5.17 0.40 4.19
C ALA A 86 6.07 0.59 2.95
N ARG A 87 5.93 -0.28 1.94
CA ARG A 87 6.65 -0.13 0.66
C ARG A 87 6.22 1.12 -0.10
N GLY A 88 4.92 1.43 -0.10
CA GLY A 88 4.39 2.67 -0.69
C GLY A 88 4.98 3.93 -0.03
N ALA A 89 5.21 3.91 1.29
CA ALA A 89 5.85 5.01 1.99
C ALA A 89 7.30 5.19 1.54
N LEU A 90 8.07 4.10 1.43
CA LEU A 90 9.45 4.14 0.93
C LEU A 90 9.50 4.69 -0.51
N HIS A 91 8.60 4.22 -1.38
CA HIS A 91 8.44 4.75 -2.74
C HIS A 91 8.13 6.25 -2.76
N ALA A 92 7.35 6.74 -1.79
CA ALA A 92 7.05 8.15 -1.61
C ALA A 92 8.15 8.96 -0.88
N GLY A 93 9.32 8.37 -0.64
CA GLY A 93 10.49 9.02 -0.04
C GLY A 93 10.54 9.00 1.49
N ALA A 94 9.75 8.15 2.16
CA ALA A 94 9.95 7.87 3.58
C ALA A 94 11.20 7.00 3.80
N GLY A 95 11.81 7.14 4.98
CA GLY A 95 12.88 6.26 5.43
C GLY A 95 12.38 5.18 6.40
N ILE A 96 13.24 4.22 6.72
CA ILE A 96 12.96 3.20 7.74
C ILE A 96 12.64 3.82 9.10
N ALA A 97 13.34 4.90 9.48
CA ALA A 97 13.09 5.63 10.72
C ALA A 97 11.66 6.19 10.80
N ASP A 98 11.06 6.61 9.68
CA ASP A 98 9.68 7.07 9.66
C ASP A 98 8.71 5.92 9.99
N LEU A 99 8.96 4.72 9.45
CA LEU A 99 8.15 3.53 9.72
C LEU A 99 8.26 3.10 11.18
N ILE A 100 9.46 3.15 11.77
CA ILE A 100 9.68 2.87 13.19
C ILE A 100 8.87 3.84 14.05
N GLY A 101 8.95 5.14 13.78
CA GLY A 101 8.18 6.14 14.52
C GLY A 101 6.66 5.94 14.44
N VAL A 102 6.15 5.47 13.29
CA VAL A 102 4.73 5.09 13.16
C VAL A 102 4.40 3.87 14.02
N ALA A 103 5.24 2.83 14.03
CA ALA A 103 5.05 1.64 14.86
C ALA A 103 5.08 1.97 16.36
N GLU A 104 6.04 2.79 16.81
CA GLU A 104 6.13 3.29 18.19
C GLU A 104 4.89 4.11 18.57
N THR A 105 4.37 4.93 17.65
CA THR A 105 3.13 5.68 17.90
C THR A 105 1.92 4.74 18.02
N ALA A 106 1.87 3.67 17.20
CA ALA A 106 0.82 2.67 17.25
C ALA A 106 0.83 1.85 18.56
N LEU A 107 2.00 1.70 19.22
CA LEU A 107 2.09 1.09 20.55
C LEU A 107 1.17 1.78 21.57
N ILE A 108 1.09 3.11 21.51
CA ILE A 108 0.31 3.91 22.47
C ILE A 108 -1.19 3.72 22.29
N THR A 109 -1.67 3.59 21.05
CA THR A 109 -3.10 3.56 20.74
C THR A 109 -3.65 2.14 20.54
N ALA A 110 -2.80 1.18 20.17
CA ALA A 110 -3.20 -0.19 19.82
C ALA A 110 -2.37 -1.29 20.52
N GLY A 111 -1.41 -0.91 21.38
CA GLY A 111 -0.67 -1.82 22.23
C GLY A 111 0.46 -2.59 21.53
N VAL A 112 1.10 -3.48 22.30
CA VAL A 112 2.26 -4.28 21.86
C VAL A 112 1.99 -5.07 20.57
N PRO A 113 0.80 -5.67 20.32
CA PRO A 113 0.56 -6.40 19.08
C PRO A 113 0.73 -5.55 17.81
N ALA A 114 0.30 -4.29 17.83
CA ALA A 114 0.44 -3.39 16.69
C ALA A 114 1.90 -2.99 16.47
N TYR A 115 2.63 -2.73 17.55
CA TYR A 115 4.07 -2.46 17.51
C TYR A 115 4.85 -3.65 16.94
N ALA A 116 4.58 -4.86 17.46
CA ALA A 116 5.23 -6.10 17.01
C ALA A 116 5.01 -6.34 15.51
N LEU A 117 3.78 -6.18 15.03
CA LEU A 117 3.47 -6.27 13.60
C LEU A 117 4.23 -5.21 12.78
N GLY A 118 4.34 -3.98 13.30
CA GLY A 118 5.11 -2.92 12.67
C GLY A 118 6.59 -3.30 12.54
N THR A 119 7.21 -3.78 13.62
CA THR A 119 8.62 -4.19 13.63
C THR A 119 8.90 -5.41 12.75
N GLU A 120 7.97 -6.37 12.68
CA GLU A 120 8.07 -7.53 11.76
C GLU A 120 8.13 -7.05 10.31
N ILE A 121 7.17 -6.18 9.91
CA ILE A 121 7.11 -5.63 8.55
C ILE A 121 8.37 -4.81 8.24
N ILE A 122 8.90 -4.04 9.20
CA ILE A 122 10.11 -3.25 9.00
C ILE A 122 11.34 -4.16 8.82
N ALA A 123 11.46 -5.22 9.61
CA ALA A 123 12.55 -6.19 9.49
C ALA A 123 12.58 -6.86 8.10
N GLU A 124 11.42 -7.18 7.52
CA GLU A 124 11.32 -7.71 6.14
C GLU A 124 11.85 -6.77 5.05
N LEU A 125 11.93 -5.46 5.33
CA LEU A 125 12.39 -4.45 4.37
C LEU A 125 13.90 -4.21 4.44
N LEU A 126 14.55 -4.70 5.48
CA LEU A 126 15.99 -4.59 5.65
C LEU A 126 16.70 -5.68 4.85
N PRO A 127 17.92 -5.42 4.35
CA PRO A 127 18.74 -6.47 3.79
C PRO A 127 18.96 -7.59 4.82
N PRO A 128 19.07 -8.86 4.40
CA PRO A 128 19.42 -9.94 5.32
C PRO A 128 20.76 -9.61 5.98
N GLU A 129 20.88 -9.87 7.28
CA GLU A 129 22.15 -9.68 7.98
C GLU A 129 23.19 -10.64 7.38
N GLU A 130 24.25 -10.08 6.80
CA GLU A 130 25.42 -10.86 6.41
C GLU A 130 26.07 -11.42 7.69
N GLY A 131 25.90 -12.73 7.94
CA GLY A 131 26.63 -13.44 9.00
C GLY A 131 25.83 -13.86 10.23
N ALA A 132 24.50 -13.92 10.18
CA ALA A 132 23.74 -14.60 11.23
C ALA A 132 24.02 -16.11 11.17
N GLU A 133 25.04 -16.57 11.91
CA GLU A 133 25.21 -17.99 12.23
C GLU A 133 23.91 -18.49 12.86
N VAL A 134 23.29 -19.44 12.18
CA VAL A 134 22.15 -20.19 12.71
C VAL A 134 22.68 -20.97 13.92
N LEU A 135 22.38 -20.47 15.12
CA LEU A 135 22.55 -21.22 16.36
C LEU A 135 21.42 -22.24 16.53
#